data_AF-A0A8H7ZZK7-F1
#
_entry.id   AF-A0A8H7ZZK7-F1
#
_cell.length_a   1.000
_cell.length_b   1.000
_cell.length_c   1.000
_cell.angle_alpha   90.00
_cell.angle_beta   90.00
_cell.angle_gamma   90.00
#
_symmetry.space_group_name_H-M   'P 1'
#
loop_
_entity.id
_entity.type
_entity.pdbx_description
1 polymer ?
#
loop_
_entity_poly.entity_id
_entity_poly.type
_entity_poly.pdbx_seq_one_letter_code
_entity_poly.pdbx_strand_id
1 'polypeptide(L)'
;MTLFNAAVERGLTTKLEDARDALTNKMVDILGVYKTYLTASSSGATSQPTLCDNIKHLPLLVLGMIKHVAFQNSNRIPTDLRSFAMSLINILPSEALRAYLHPKFYALHRLPPNVGSPASDGNLIMPPLLNLSSEKLERHGVYLLETGETSFFWVGRDTHPQLCIDLFDAPNVDALRSGKFILPSLDTDVSVATQLIMSYTRASMRSKISPYTYLVKEDGEPSLRVWFLSLLIEDRTGDDLSYYQYLGTLKEKVRPRACSRGWWHGKISSRRGRAGRWSQ
;
A
#
# COMPACT_ATOMS: atom_id res chain seq x y z
N MET A 1 12.87 -3.10 -5.48
CA MET A 1 13.18 -2.87 -6.91
C MET A 1 12.99 -4.14 -7.71
N THR A 2 13.82 -5.18 -7.51
CA THR A 2 13.79 -6.40 -8.35
C THR A 2 12.43 -7.13 -8.39
N LEU A 3 11.74 -7.28 -7.26
CA LEU A 3 10.42 -7.92 -7.22
C LEU A 3 9.38 -7.20 -8.08
N PHE A 4 9.37 -5.87 -8.00
CA PHE A 4 8.36 -5.04 -8.64
C PHE A 4 8.59 -4.96 -10.15
N ASN A 5 9.85 -4.83 -10.58
CA ASN A 5 10.19 -4.82 -12.00
C ASN A 5 9.89 -6.19 -12.65
N ALA A 6 10.18 -7.30 -11.96
CA ALA A 6 9.85 -8.64 -12.44
C ALA A 6 8.32 -8.86 -12.57
N ALA A 7 7.53 -8.25 -11.68
CA ALA A 7 6.07 -8.27 -11.81
C ALA A 7 5.59 -7.47 -13.02
N VAL A 8 6.21 -6.31 -13.31
CA VAL A 8 5.91 -5.53 -14.53
C VAL A 8 6.26 -6.33 -15.78
N GLU A 9 7.44 -6.95 -15.83
CA GLU A 9 7.85 -7.80 -16.96
C GLU A 9 6.86 -8.95 -17.20
N ARG A 10 6.38 -9.62 -16.14
CA ARG A 10 5.30 -10.61 -16.24
C ARG A 10 4.00 -10.00 -16.72
N GLY A 11 3.60 -8.85 -16.18
CA GLY A 11 2.36 -8.17 -16.58
C GLY A 11 2.34 -7.75 -18.05
N LEU A 12 3.52 -7.51 -18.65
CA LEU A 12 3.68 -7.16 -20.07
C LEU A 12 3.77 -8.40 -20.99
N THR A 13 4.29 -9.53 -20.50
CA THR A 13 4.52 -10.74 -21.30
C THR A 13 3.42 -11.79 -21.17
N THR A 14 2.73 -11.85 -20.04
CA THR A 14 1.67 -12.82 -19.71
C THR A 14 0.38 -12.11 -19.31
N LYS A 15 -0.53 -12.77 -18.58
CA LYS A 15 -1.74 -12.15 -18.06
C LYS A 15 -1.43 -11.34 -16.78
N LEU A 16 -2.22 -10.29 -16.54
CA LEU A 16 -2.12 -9.49 -15.31
C LEU A 16 -2.36 -10.33 -14.05
N GLU A 17 -3.26 -11.31 -14.12
CA GLU A 17 -3.54 -12.25 -13.04
C GLU A 17 -2.29 -13.05 -12.66
N ASP A 18 -1.53 -13.53 -13.65
CA ASP A 18 -0.28 -14.28 -13.41
C ASP A 18 0.76 -13.42 -12.68
N ALA A 19 0.82 -12.11 -12.97
CA ALA A 19 1.72 -11.17 -12.30
C ALA A 19 1.31 -10.94 -10.82
N ARG A 20 0.00 -10.83 -10.55
CA ARG A 20 -0.55 -10.68 -9.19
C ARG A 20 -0.34 -11.94 -8.35
N ASP A 21 -0.55 -13.11 -8.95
CA ASP A 21 -0.29 -14.39 -8.33
C ASP A 21 1.20 -14.59 -8.07
N ALA A 22 2.07 -14.17 -8.99
CA ALA A 22 3.51 -14.17 -8.80
C ALA A 22 3.95 -13.34 -7.58
N LEU A 23 3.41 -12.12 -7.45
CA LEU A 23 3.67 -11.24 -6.29
C LEU A 23 3.23 -11.90 -4.98
N THR A 24 2.02 -12.45 -4.96
CA THR A 24 1.47 -13.13 -3.78
C THR A 24 2.27 -14.38 -3.42
N ASN A 25 2.61 -15.21 -4.41
CA ASN A 25 3.38 -16.44 -4.21
C ASN A 25 4.79 -16.13 -3.71
N LYS A 26 5.44 -15.08 -4.25
CA LYS A 26 6.75 -14.66 -3.75
C LYS A 26 6.70 -14.18 -2.31
N MET A 27 5.62 -13.50 -1.91
CA MET A 27 5.39 -13.12 -0.52
C MET A 27 5.20 -14.35 0.37
N VAL A 28 4.43 -15.35 -0.08
CA VAL A 28 4.26 -16.63 0.62
C VAL A 28 5.60 -17.35 0.80
N ASP A 29 6.44 -17.39 -0.24
CA ASP A 29 7.77 -18.01 -0.16
C ASP A 29 8.65 -17.32 0.88
N ILE A 30 8.70 -15.97 0.86
CA ILE A 30 9.49 -15.18 1.82
C ILE A 30 9.03 -15.46 3.25
N LEU A 31 7.71 -15.46 3.49
CA LEU A 31 7.14 -15.76 4.81
C LEU A 31 7.35 -17.22 5.22
N GLY A 32 7.29 -18.15 4.28
CA GLY A 32 7.55 -19.57 4.52
C GLY A 32 8.99 -19.84 4.93
N VAL A 33 9.96 -19.23 4.23
CA VAL A 33 11.38 -19.28 4.59
C VAL A 33 11.59 -18.62 5.95
N TYR A 34 11.06 -17.41 6.16
CA TYR A 34 11.15 -16.71 7.45
C TYR A 34 10.63 -17.58 8.61
N LYS A 35 9.44 -18.17 8.44
CA LYS A 35 8.85 -19.05 9.45
C LYS A 35 9.75 -20.25 9.74
N THR A 36 10.27 -20.90 8.70
CA THR A 36 11.09 -22.11 8.81
C THR A 36 12.42 -21.86 9.51
N TYR A 37 13.10 -20.75 9.20
CA TYR A 37 14.45 -20.49 9.74
C TYR A 37 14.46 -19.68 11.04
N LEU A 38 13.49 -18.79 11.23
CA LEU A 38 13.52 -17.82 12.34
C LEU A 38 12.49 -18.11 13.43
N THR A 39 11.39 -18.82 13.12
CA THR A 39 10.34 -19.15 14.10
C THR A 39 10.24 -20.64 14.44
N ALA A 40 10.98 -21.51 13.76
CA ALA A 40 11.03 -22.95 14.11
C ALA A 40 11.63 -23.21 15.50
N SER A 41 12.40 -22.26 16.05
CA SER A 41 13.01 -22.35 17.38
C SER A 41 12.12 -21.76 18.49
N SER A 42 11.05 -21.03 18.15
CA SER A 42 10.13 -20.44 19.12
C SER A 42 8.93 -21.36 19.32
N SER A 43 9.03 -22.24 20.32
CA SER A 43 7.98 -23.18 20.76
C SER A 43 6.75 -22.51 21.38
N GLY A 44 6.56 -21.20 21.19
CA GLY A 44 5.45 -20.43 21.73
C GLY A 44 4.31 -20.29 20.72
N ALA A 45 3.12 -20.73 21.08
CA ALA A 45 1.90 -20.64 20.29
C ALA A 45 1.39 -19.19 20.16
N THR A 46 2.15 -18.30 19.53
CA THR A 46 1.62 -17.00 19.11
C THR A 46 0.96 -17.17 17.75
N SER A 47 -0.35 -16.89 17.70
CA SER A 47 -1.16 -16.99 16.50
C SER A 47 -0.80 -15.94 15.43
N GLN A 48 0.12 -15.02 15.72
CA GLN A 48 0.54 -13.97 14.81
C GLN A 48 1.99 -14.21 14.36
N PRO A 49 2.28 -14.18 13.05
CA PRO A 49 3.66 -14.27 12.59
C PRO A 49 4.37 -12.99 13.07
N THR A 50 5.24 -13.13 14.07
CA THR A 50 6.14 -12.06 14.50
C THR A 50 7.19 -11.88 13.42
N LEU A 51 6.90 -11.03 12.43
CA LEU A 51 7.86 -10.60 11.42
C LEU A 51 8.89 -9.66 12.06
N CYS A 52 10.13 -9.71 11.56
CA CYS A 52 11.13 -8.71 11.92
C CYS A 52 10.70 -7.32 11.42
N ASP A 53 11.12 -6.28 12.14
CA ASP A 53 10.76 -4.88 11.85
C ASP A 53 11.15 -4.40 10.45
N ASN A 54 12.19 -5.00 9.86
CA ASN A 54 12.66 -4.69 8.52
C ASN A 54 11.76 -5.24 7.40
N ILE A 55 10.98 -6.30 7.64
CA ILE A 55 10.13 -6.95 6.63
C ILE A 55 8.63 -6.78 6.88
N LYS A 56 8.22 -6.26 8.04
CA LYS A 56 6.80 -6.14 8.41
C LYS A 56 5.96 -5.28 7.46
N HIS A 57 6.59 -4.33 6.76
CA HIS A 57 5.92 -3.47 5.76
C HIS A 57 5.86 -4.08 4.36
N LEU A 58 6.60 -5.16 4.10
CA LEU A 58 6.65 -5.78 2.77
C LEU A 58 5.28 -6.31 2.31
N PRO A 59 4.47 -7.02 3.14
CA PRO A 59 3.13 -7.44 2.73
C PRO A 59 2.23 -6.26 2.32
N LEU A 60 2.33 -5.14 3.03
CA LEU A 60 1.55 -3.94 2.75
C LEU A 60 1.97 -3.31 1.40
N LEU A 61 3.27 -3.24 1.12
CA LEU A 61 3.77 -2.76 -0.18
C LEU A 61 3.36 -3.66 -1.35
N VAL A 62 3.36 -4.98 -1.15
CA VAL A 62 2.88 -5.94 -2.16
C VAL A 62 1.38 -5.75 -2.41
N LEU A 63 0.58 -5.54 -1.36
CA LEU A 63 -0.85 -5.24 -1.50
C LEU A 63 -1.07 -3.91 -2.25
N GLY A 64 -0.30 -2.88 -1.91
CA GLY A 64 -0.33 -1.60 -2.61
C GLY A 64 -0.05 -1.76 -4.11
N MET A 65 0.91 -2.61 -4.47
CA MET A 65 1.19 -2.94 -5.87
C MET A 65 0.06 -3.69 -6.57
N ILE A 66 -0.55 -4.66 -5.91
CA ILE A 66 -1.69 -5.43 -6.45
C ILE A 66 -2.89 -4.50 -6.74
N LYS A 67 -3.15 -3.53 -5.84
CA LYS A 67 -4.22 -2.53 -5.99
C LYS A 67 -3.85 -1.37 -6.91
N HIS A 68 -2.58 -1.21 -7.23
CA HIS A 68 -2.11 -0.13 -8.08
C HIS A 68 -2.72 -0.23 -9.48
N VAL A 69 -2.94 0.92 -10.13
CA VAL A 69 -3.51 1.03 -11.49
C VAL A 69 -2.78 0.15 -12.52
N ALA A 70 -1.49 -0.11 -12.30
CA ALA A 70 -0.67 -1.01 -13.11
C ALA A 70 -1.18 -2.47 -13.11
N PHE A 71 -1.62 -2.99 -11.96
CA PHE A 71 -1.99 -4.41 -11.78
C PHE A 71 -3.44 -4.63 -11.37
N GLN A 72 -4.21 -3.55 -11.21
CA GLN A 72 -5.62 -3.64 -10.86
C GLN A 72 -6.40 -4.34 -11.98
N ASN A 73 -7.17 -5.37 -11.60
CA ASN A 73 -7.99 -6.17 -12.51
C ASN A 73 -9.31 -5.44 -12.82
N SER A 74 -9.21 -4.32 -13.52
CA SER A 74 -10.35 -3.48 -13.89
C SER A 74 -10.28 -3.12 -15.37
N ASN A 75 -11.38 -3.36 -16.08
CA ASN A 75 -11.55 -2.98 -17.48
C ASN A 75 -11.83 -1.47 -17.65
N ARG A 76 -12.02 -0.72 -16.56
CA ARG A 76 -12.26 0.73 -16.60
C ARG A 76 -10.98 1.56 -16.75
N ILE A 77 -9.82 0.93 -16.58
CA ILE A 77 -8.52 1.60 -16.62
C ILE A 77 -8.06 1.71 -18.08
N PRO A 78 -7.83 2.94 -18.60
CA PRO A 78 -7.30 3.14 -19.93
C PRO A 78 -5.93 2.45 -20.11
N THR A 79 -5.70 1.84 -21.27
CA THR A 79 -4.46 1.13 -21.57
C THR A 79 -3.24 2.05 -21.44
N ASP A 80 -3.34 3.30 -21.88
CA ASP A 80 -2.25 4.28 -21.81
C ASP A 80 -1.86 4.58 -20.37
N LEU A 81 -2.85 4.76 -19.48
CA LEU A 81 -2.64 4.99 -18.06
C LEU A 81 -1.92 3.81 -17.41
N ARG A 82 -2.32 2.58 -17.75
CA ARG A 82 -1.70 1.35 -17.24
C ARG A 82 -0.26 1.21 -17.71
N SER A 83 0.00 1.40 -19.01
CA SER A 83 1.34 1.33 -19.59
C SER A 83 2.28 2.41 -19.02
N PHE A 84 1.75 3.61 -18.79
CA PHE A 84 2.47 4.68 -18.12
C PHE A 84 2.83 4.31 -16.67
N ALA A 85 1.86 3.83 -15.90
CA ALA A 85 2.07 3.37 -14.52
C ALA A 85 3.12 2.23 -14.42
N MET A 86 3.06 1.25 -15.32
CA MET A 86 4.06 0.17 -15.41
C MET A 86 5.46 0.71 -15.74
N SER A 87 5.55 1.69 -16.65
CA SER A 87 6.81 2.34 -17.01
C SER A 87 7.40 3.10 -15.83
N LEU A 88 6.56 3.85 -15.09
CA LEU A 88 6.97 4.57 -13.88
C LEU A 88 7.56 3.62 -12.83
N ILE A 89 6.92 2.48 -12.58
CA ILE A 89 7.41 1.50 -11.59
C ILE A 89 8.84 1.02 -11.94
N ASN A 90 9.17 0.88 -13.22
CA ASN A 90 10.49 0.44 -13.67
C ASN A 90 11.58 1.53 -13.53
N ILE A 91 11.22 2.82 -13.64
CA ILE A 91 12.18 3.92 -13.66
C ILE A 91 12.31 4.67 -12.33
N LEU A 92 11.28 4.64 -11.49
CA LEU A 92 11.25 5.43 -10.25
C LEU A 92 12.30 4.92 -9.26
N PRO A 93 13.08 5.80 -8.60
CA PRO A 93 14.01 5.38 -7.55
C PRO A 93 13.26 4.78 -6.35
N SER A 94 13.94 3.98 -5.53
CA SER A 94 13.33 3.22 -4.43
C SER A 94 12.51 4.08 -3.46
N GLU A 95 12.98 5.30 -3.16
CA GLU A 95 12.30 6.24 -2.27
C GLU A 95 10.98 6.74 -2.86
N ALA A 96 10.98 7.13 -4.15
CA ALA A 96 9.79 7.59 -4.85
C ALA A 96 8.82 6.43 -5.13
N LEU A 97 9.34 5.25 -5.49
CA LEU A 97 8.53 4.05 -5.70
C LEU A 97 7.77 3.65 -4.44
N ARG A 98 8.38 3.81 -3.25
CA ARG A 98 7.69 3.57 -1.98
C ARG A 98 6.50 4.52 -1.80
N ALA A 99 6.66 5.80 -2.07
CA ALA A 99 5.57 6.78 -1.98
C ALA A 99 4.48 6.53 -3.03
N TYR A 100 4.88 6.05 -4.21
CA TYR A 100 3.97 5.72 -5.30
C TYR A 100 3.07 4.50 -4.98
N LEU A 101 3.63 3.48 -4.34
CA LEU A 101 2.88 2.27 -3.94
C LEU A 101 2.16 2.41 -2.60
N HIS A 102 2.70 3.21 -1.69
CA HIS A 102 2.14 3.48 -0.37
C HIS A 102 2.15 4.99 -0.14
N PRO A 103 1.05 5.67 -0.51
CA PRO A 103 0.91 7.10 -0.33
C PRO A 103 1.12 7.54 1.12
N LYS A 104 1.55 8.78 1.32
CA LYS A 104 1.62 9.38 2.65
C LYS A 104 0.31 10.09 2.94
N PHE A 105 -0.28 9.83 4.09
CA PHE A 105 -1.60 10.35 4.45
C PHE A 105 -1.53 11.13 5.77
N TYR A 106 -2.02 12.37 5.75
CA TYR A 106 -1.91 13.31 6.86
C TYR A 106 -3.25 13.94 7.20
N ALA A 107 -3.53 14.12 8.49
CA ALA A 107 -4.67 14.92 8.97
C ALA A 107 -4.25 16.38 9.13
N LEU A 108 -4.81 17.27 8.29
CA LEU A 108 -4.54 18.71 8.37
C LEU A 108 -5.38 19.41 9.45
N HIS A 109 -6.56 18.88 9.74
CA HIS A 109 -7.45 19.39 10.79
C HIS A 109 -6.93 19.17 12.23
N ARG A 110 -5.89 18.34 12.41
CA ARG A 110 -5.26 18.01 13.71
C ARG A 110 -3.73 18.09 13.62
N LEU A 111 -3.22 19.19 13.07
CA LEU A 111 -1.78 19.41 13.03
C LEU A 111 -1.25 19.74 14.43
N PRO A 112 -0.19 19.05 14.89
CA PRO A 112 0.55 19.47 16.08
C PRO A 112 1.14 20.88 15.88
N PRO A 113 1.20 21.71 16.93
CA PRO A 113 1.64 23.11 16.83
C PRO A 113 3.12 23.29 16.46
N ASN A 114 3.93 22.25 16.61
CA ASN A 114 5.34 22.25 16.27
C ASN A 114 5.63 21.79 14.82
N VAL A 115 4.61 21.38 14.05
CA VAL A 115 4.80 21.00 12.65
C VAL A 115 5.31 22.19 11.86
N GLY A 116 6.29 21.96 10.99
CA GLY A 116 6.91 23.02 10.20
C GLY A 116 8.03 23.78 10.92
N SER A 117 8.25 23.52 12.22
CA SER A 117 9.41 24.06 12.94
C SER A 117 10.65 23.17 12.73
N PRO A 118 11.87 23.73 12.81
CA PRO A 118 13.09 22.94 12.79
C PRO A 118 13.20 22.11 14.07
N ALA A 119 13.44 20.81 13.91
CA ALA A 119 13.79 19.89 14.98
C ALA A 119 15.26 20.08 15.41
N SER A 120 15.64 19.44 16.51
CA SER A 120 16.99 19.49 17.09
C SER A 120 18.09 18.96 16.15
N ASP A 121 17.72 18.13 15.18
CA ASP A 121 18.59 17.56 14.15
C ASP A 121 18.65 18.41 12.86
N GLY A 122 17.98 19.57 12.84
CA GLY A 122 17.88 20.45 11.68
C GLY A 122 16.87 20.03 10.63
N ASN A 123 16.14 18.93 10.84
CA ASN A 123 15.06 18.49 9.95
C ASN A 123 13.73 19.16 10.30
N LEU A 124 12.80 19.19 9.35
CA LEU A 124 11.45 19.68 9.60
C LEU A 124 10.67 18.70 10.49
N ILE A 125 9.99 19.19 11.52
CA ILE A 125 9.03 18.37 12.27
C ILE A 125 7.82 18.07 11.37
N MET A 126 7.65 16.80 11.03
CA MET A 126 6.56 16.30 10.20
C MET A 126 5.39 15.79 11.05
N PRO A 127 4.13 15.94 10.61
CA PRO A 127 2.99 15.35 11.29
C PRO A 127 3.02 13.82 11.22
N PRO A 128 2.34 13.14 12.16
CA PRO A 128 2.23 11.68 12.14
C PRO A 128 1.49 11.22 10.88
N LEU A 129 1.96 10.12 10.30
CA LEU A 129 1.30 9.45 9.18
C LEU A 129 0.07 8.69 9.68
N LEU A 130 -1.01 8.80 8.93
CA LEU A 130 -2.21 8.01 9.10
C LEU A 130 -2.13 6.72 8.27
N ASN A 131 -2.79 5.68 8.77
CA ASN A 131 -3.08 4.47 8.00
C ASN A 131 -3.93 4.80 6.77
N LEU A 132 -3.70 4.06 5.68
CA LEU A 132 -4.37 4.24 4.39
C LEU A 132 -5.74 3.54 4.39
N SER A 133 -6.61 3.96 5.31
CA SER A 133 -7.96 3.42 5.49
C SER A 133 -8.99 4.55 5.66
N SER A 134 -10.16 4.34 5.07
CA SER A 134 -11.33 5.22 5.17
C SER A 134 -11.89 5.30 6.58
N GLU A 135 -11.54 4.36 7.48
CA GLU A 135 -11.86 4.47 8.91
C GLU A 135 -11.27 5.72 9.56
N LYS A 136 -10.20 6.29 8.96
CA LYS A 136 -9.58 7.53 9.44
C LYS A 136 -10.27 8.79 8.95
N LEU A 137 -11.22 8.69 8.01
CA LEU A 137 -11.95 9.82 7.45
C LEU A 137 -13.10 10.23 8.37
N GLU A 138 -12.93 11.38 8.99
CA GLU A 138 -13.95 12.03 9.82
C GLU A 138 -14.73 13.02 8.97
N ARG A 139 -16.03 13.18 9.23
CA ARG A 139 -16.92 14.05 8.44
C ARG A 139 -16.51 15.52 8.42
N HIS A 140 -15.84 15.98 9.48
CA HIS A 140 -15.33 17.34 9.59
C HIS A 140 -13.85 17.47 9.22
N GLY A 141 -13.19 16.35 8.92
CA GLY A 141 -11.76 16.29 8.73
C GLY A 141 -11.31 16.79 7.36
N VAL A 142 -10.17 17.48 7.35
CA VAL A 142 -9.42 17.79 6.13
C VAL A 142 -8.13 16.98 6.14
N TYR A 143 -7.80 16.37 5.00
CA TYR A 143 -6.67 15.47 4.87
C TYR A 143 -5.86 15.76 3.61
N LEU A 144 -4.57 15.45 3.68
CA LEU A 144 -3.63 15.49 2.56
C LEU A 144 -3.13 14.09 2.28
N LEU A 145 -3.27 13.63 1.04
CA LEU A 145 -2.74 12.36 0.55
C LEU A 145 -1.74 12.61 -0.58
N GLU A 146 -0.50 12.20 -0.37
CA GLU A 146 0.63 12.41 -1.28
C GLU A 146 1.08 11.06 -1.87
N THR A 147 0.83 10.85 -3.15
CA THR A 147 1.31 9.67 -3.91
C THR A 147 2.68 9.89 -4.53
N GLY A 148 3.11 11.16 -4.56
CA GLY A 148 4.35 11.61 -5.15
C GLY A 148 4.24 12.14 -6.57
N GLU A 149 3.35 11.58 -7.40
CA GLU A 149 2.98 12.16 -8.69
C GLU A 149 1.80 13.13 -8.55
N THR A 150 0.90 12.83 -7.62
CA THR A 150 -0.31 13.60 -7.36
C THR A 150 -0.54 13.77 -5.86
N SER A 151 -1.12 14.91 -5.52
CA SER A 151 -1.50 15.31 -4.19
C SER A 151 -3.02 15.46 -4.14
N PHE A 152 -3.66 14.93 -3.12
CA PHE A 152 -5.10 15.05 -2.94
C PHE A 152 -5.42 15.72 -1.61
N PHE A 153 -6.24 16.76 -1.67
CA PHE A 153 -6.94 17.30 -0.52
C PHE A 153 -8.30 16.65 -0.41
N TRP A 154 -8.54 15.92 0.66
CA TRP A 154 -9.89 15.46 1.01
C TRP A 154 -10.53 16.44 1.98
N VAL A 155 -11.71 16.94 1.64
CA VAL A 155 -12.50 17.85 2.48
C VAL A 155 -13.80 17.16 2.86
N GLY A 156 -13.96 16.91 4.16
CA GLY A 156 -15.19 16.38 4.72
C GLY A 156 -16.34 17.37 4.57
N ARG A 157 -17.56 16.83 4.45
CA ARG A 157 -18.77 17.65 4.23
C ARG A 157 -19.08 18.61 5.40
N ASP A 158 -18.70 18.22 6.61
CA ASP A 158 -18.99 18.93 7.87
C ASP A 158 -17.73 19.70 8.35
N THR A 159 -16.80 20.04 7.44
CA THR A 159 -15.56 20.76 7.79
C THR A 159 -15.86 22.17 8.32
N HIS A 160 -15.15 22.55 9.37
CA HIS A 160 -15.32 23.84 10.02
C HIS A 160 -14.96 25.00 9.05
N PRO A 161 -15.83 26.02 8.86
CA PRO A 161 -15.60 27.11 7.92
C PRO A 161 -14.25 27.82 8.08
N GLN A 162 -13.80 28.01 9.33
CA GLN A 162 -12.49 28.60 9.63
C GLN A 162 -11.33 27.86 8.94
N LEU A 163 -11.37 26.53 8.90
CA LEU A 163 -10.33 25.74 8.25
C LEU A 163 -10.36 25.90 6.72
N CYS A 164 -11.56 26.12 6.15
CA CYS A 164 -11.69 26.43 4.72
C CYS A 164 -11.09 27.80 4.38
N ILE A 165 -11.30 28.80 5.24
CA ILE A 165 -10.72 30.13 5.09
C ILE A 165 -9.20 30.05 5.21
N ASP A 166 -8.71 29.44 6.28
CA ASP A 166 -7.29 29.43 6.62
C ASP A 166 -6.44 28.61 5.63
N LEU A 167 -7.00 27.58 4.99
CA LEU A 167 -6.25 26.70 4.08
C LEU A 167 -6.56 26.92 2.60
N PHE A 168 -7.81 27.24 2.25
CA PHE A 168 -8.27 27.25 0.86
C PHE A 168 -8.74 28.62 0.37
N ASP A 169 -8.71 29.66 1.20
CA ASP A 169 -9.24 31.00 0.89
C ASP A 169 -10.72 30.97 0.47
N ALA A 170 -11.51 30.12 1.12
CA ALA A 170 -12.93 29.92 0.82
C ALA A 170 -13.79 30.05 2.08
N PRO A 171 -14.97 30.69 2.00
CA PRO A 171 -15.81 30.93 3.18
C PRO A 171 -16.38 29.67 3.82
N ASN A 172 -16.56 28.59 3.04
CA ASN A 172 -17.10 27.30 3.49
C ASN A 172 -16.84 26.21 2.44
N VAL A 173 -17.22 24.97 2.76
CA VAL A 173 -17.08 23.79 1.89
C VAL A 173 -17.89 23.92 0.59
N ASP A 174 -19.03 24.60 0.61
CA ASP A 174 -19.90 24.77 -0.57
C ASP A 174 -19.26 25.66 -1.64
N ALA A 175 -18.48 26.66 -1.21
CA ALA A 175 -17.74 27.54 -2.11
C ALA A 175 -16.53 26.86 -2.78
N LEU A 176 -16.07 25.71 -2.26
CA LEU A 176 -14.94 24.97 -2.81
C LEU A 176 -15.33 24.22 -4.09
N ARG A 177 -14.53 24.40 -5.14
CA ARG A 177 -14.66 23.64 -6.39
C ARG A 177 -13.80 22.38 -6.32
N SER A 178 -14.44 21.21 -6.52
CA SER A 178 -13.71 19.94 -6.69
C SER A 178 -12.95 19.93 -8.02
N GLY A 179 -11.84 19.19 -8.07
CA GLY A 179 -11.02 19.06 -9.27
C GLY A 179 -9.60 19.54 -9.09
N LYS A 180 -8.96 19.93 -10.20
CA LYS A 180 -7.58 20.45 -10.17
C LYS A 180 -7.54 21.73 -9.34
N PHE A 181 -6.65 21.76 -8.36
CA PHE A 181 -6.57 22.82 -7.37
C PHE A 181 -5.13 23.32 -7.24
N ILE A 182 -4.98 24.60 -6.94
CA ILE A 182 -3.69 25.21 -6.61
C ILE A 182 -3.85 25.76 -5.20
N LEU A 183 -3.02 25.28 -4.28
CA LEU A 183 -3.05 25.74 -2.89
C LEU A 183 -2.66 27.24 -2.85
N PRO A 184 -3.52 28.12 -2.32
CA PRO A 184 -3.18 29.54 -2.17
C PRO A 184 -2.09 29.71 -1.11
N SER A 185 -1.25 30.73 -1.30
CA SER A 185 -0.24 31.10 -0.32
C SER A 185 -0.84 32.05 0.70
N LEU A 186 -1.42 31.49 1.77
CA LEU A 186 -2.00 32.26 2.88
C LEU A 186 -1.02 32.34 4.06
N ASP A 187 -1.02 33.47 4.76
CA ASP A 187 -0.24 33.73 5.97
C ASP A 187 -1.00 33.22 7.22
N THR A 188 -1.35 31.94 7.20
CA THR A 188 -1.96 31.23 8.33
C THR A 188 -1.09 30.04 8.69
N ASP A 189 -1.07 29.67 9.98
CA ASP A 189 -0.25 28.58 10.48
C ASP A 189 -0.50 27.26 9.73
N VAL A 190 -1.78 26.97 9.43
CA VAL A 190 -2.17 25.73 8.73
C VAL A 190 -1.74 25.74 7.26
N SER A 191 -1.88 26.88 6.56
CA SER A 191 -1.43 27.03 5.17
C SER A 191 0.09 26.88 5.08
N VAL A 192 0.83 27.59 5.93
CA VAL A 192 2.30 27.53 5.97
C VAL A 192 2.77 26.11 6.31
N ALA A 193 2.20 25.48 7.34
CA ALA A 193 2.53 24.10 7.70
C ALA A 193 2.24 23.12 6.56
N THR A 194 1.11 23.26 5.87
CA THR A 194 0.74 22.40 4.73
C THR A 194 1.73 22.55 3.57
N GLN A 195 2.11 23.78 3.22
CA GLN A 195 3.11 24.03 2.20
C GLN A 195 4.49 23.46 2.58
N LEU A 196 4.87 23.55 3.84
CA LEU A 196 6.10 22.95 4.36
C LEU A 196 6.06 21.42 4.27
N ILE A 197 4.93 20.78 4.61
CA ILE A 197 4.74 19.32 4.46
C ILE A 197 4.87 18.89 2.99
N MET A 198 4.22 19.61 2.08
CA MET A 198 4.27 19.32 0.63
C MET A 198 5.69 19.51 0.08
N SER A 199 6.37 20.61 0.44
CA SER A 199 7.74 20.89 -0.01
C SER A 199 8.74 19.87 0.54
N TYR A 200 8.63 19.48 1.80
CA TYR A 200 9.44 18.43 2.42
C TYR A 200 9.22 17.08 1.73
N THR A 201 7.96 16.70 1.49
CA THR A 201 7.63 15.44 0.82
C THR A 201 8.20 15.41 -0.59
N ARG A 202 8.11 16.51 -1.34
CA ARG A 202 8.70 16.64 -2.67
C ARG A 202 10.22 16.53 -2.64
N ALA A 203 10.89 17.23 -1.72
CA ALA A 203 12.34 17.16 -1.57
C ALA A 203 12.82 15.73 -1.27
N SER A 204 12.10 15.02 -0.40
CA SER A 204 12.38 13.62 -0.03
C SER A 204 12.31 12.66 -1.22
N MET A 205 11.56 12.96 -2.27
CA MET A 205 11.44 12.06 -3.43
C MET A 205 12.49 12.30 -4.52
N ARG A 206 13.30 13.35 -4.39
CA ARG A 206 14.31 13.76 -5.40
C ARG A 206 13.71 13.97 -6.80
N SER A 207 12.39 14.20 -6.89
CA SER A 207 11.70 14.48 -8.14
C SER A 207 11.70 15.98 -8.40
N LYS A 208 12.05 16.38 -9.62
CA LYS A 208 11.99 17.79 -10.06
C LYS A 208 10.57 18.20 -10.44
N ILE A 209 9.68 17.25 -10.71
CA ILE A 209 8.31 17.50 -11.17
C ILE A 209 7.44 17.89 -9.97
N SER A 210 6.63 18.94 -10.16
CA SER A 210 5.62 19.32 -9.16
C SER A 210 4.41 18.40 -9.32
N PRO A 211 3.95 17.73 -8.26
CA PRO A 211 2.77 16.90 -8.36
C PRO A 211 1.53 17.75 -8.67
N TYR A 212 0.61 17.18 -9.45
CA TYR A 212 -0.70 17.82 -9.63
C TYR A 212 -1.51 17.69 -8.35
N THR A 213 -2.12 18.79 -7.94
CA THR A 213 -2.96 18.84 -6.74
C THR A 213 -4.43 18.78 -7.14
N TYR A 214 -5.20 17.94 -6.45
CA TYR A 214 -6.64 17.79 -6.63
C TYR A 214 -7.36 18.04 -5.30
N LEU A 215 -8.45 18.79 -5.35
CA LEU A 215 -9.37 18.96 -4.23
C LEU A 215 -10.58 18.05 -4.43
N VAL A 216 -10.84 17.22 -3.43
CA VAL A 216 -11.90 16.21 -3.40
C VAL A 216 -12.82 16.52 -2.22
N LYS A 217 -14.07 16.86 -2.52
CA LYS A 217 -15.12 16.98 -1.51
C LYS A 217 -15.80 15.63 -1.30
N GLU A 218 -16.18 15.30 -0.07
CA GLU A 218 -16.91 14.07 0.26
C GLU A 218 -18.25 13.95 -0.51
N ASP A 219 -18.94 15.08 -0.70
CA ASP A 219 -20.20 15.26 -1.42
C ASP A 219 -20.03 15.81 -2.86
N GLY A 220 -18.78 15.93 -3.33
CA GLY A 220 -18.45 16.49 -4.64
C GLY A 220 -18.48 15.48 -5.78
N GLU A 221 -17.55 15.65 -6.72
CA GLU A 221 -17.47 14.83 -7.93
C GLU A 221 -17.22 13.33 -7.60
N PRO A 222 -18.13 12.41 -7.99
CA PRO A 222 -18.00 10.99 -7.65
C PRO A 222 -16.71 10.34 -8.19
N SER A 223 -16.25 10.74 -9.37
CA SER A 223 -15.06 10.19 -10.01
C SER A 223 -13.80 10.44 -9.20
N LEU A 224 -13.60 11.69 -8.75
CA LEU A 224 -12.46 12.07 -7.91
C LEU A 224 -12.50 11.39 -6.54
N ARG A 225 -13.70 11.26 -5.98
CA ARG A 225 -13.89 10.54 -4.71
C ARG A 225 -13.52 9.07 -4.85
N VAL A 226 -13.99 8.39 -5.90
CA VAL A 226 -13.62 6.98 -6.15
C VAL A 226 -12.11 6.85 -6.35
N TRP A 227 -11.49 7.81 -7.04
CA TRP A 227 -10.03 7.81 -7.22
C TRP A 227 -9.30 7.98 -5.89
N PHE A 228 -9.67 8.95 -5.06
CA PHE A 228 -9.08 9.12 -3.73
C PHE A 228 -9.23 7.87 -2.87
N LEU A 229 -10.44 7.30 -2.80
CA LEU A 229 -10.71 6.10 -2.01
C LEU A 229 -9.93 4.88 -2.52
N SER A 230 -9.63 4.80 -3.81
CA SER A 230 -8.80 3.71 -4.36
C SER A 230 -7.35 3.73 -3.85
N LEU A 231 -6.87 4.89 -3.39
CA LEU A 231 -5.53 5.07 -2.82
C LEU A 231 -5.46 4.65 -1.34
N LEU A 232 -6.61 4.42 -0.69
CA LEU A 232 -6.69 3.88 0.67
C LEU A 232 -6.52 2.35 0.63
N ILE A 233 -5.28 1.93 0.40
CA ILE A 233 -4.93 0.54 0.06
C ILE A 233 -5.23 -0.48 1.17
N GLU A 234 -5.49 -0.07 2.41
CA GLU A 234 -5.83 -0.99 3.49
C GLU A 234 -7.28 -1.47 3.40
N ASP A 235 -8.15 -0.70 2.75
CA ASP A 235 -9.58 -1.00 2.62
C ASP A 235 -9.87 -1.99 1.51
N ARG A 236 -11.07 -2.58 1.53
CA ARG A 236 -11.54 -3.41 0.44
C ARG A 236 -11.93 -2.54 -0.76
N THR A 237 -11.44 -2.88 -1.96
CA THR A 237 -11.72 -2.10 -3.19
C THR A 237 -12.19 -3.05 -4.29
N GLY A 238 -13.49 -3.02 -4.61
CA GLY A 238 -14.08 -3.97 -5.55
C GLY A 238 -13.89 -5.42 -5.10
N ASP A 239 -13.21 -6.20 -5.92
CA ASP A 239 -12.87 -7.61 -5.65
C ASP A 239 -11.56 -7.78 -4.87
N ASP A 240 -10.77 -6.71 -4.71
CA ASP A 240 -9.50 -6.77 -3.98
C ASP A 240 -9.71 -6.80 -2.47
N LEU A 241 -8.94 -7.67 -1.79
CA LEU A 241 -9.01 -7.89 -0.35
C LEU A 241 -8.57 -6.68 0.46
N SER A 242 -9.14 -6.48 1.65
CA SER A 242 -8.57 -5.55 2.65
C SER A 242 -7.22 -6.06 3.16
N TYR A 243 -6.42 -5.19 3.78
CA TYR A 243 -5.11 -5.59 4.30
C TYR A 243 -5.20 -6.74 5.32
N TYR A 244 -6.16 -6.67 6.24
CA TYR A 244 -6.42 -7.75 7.21
C TYR A 244 -6.79 -9.08 6.53
N GLN A 245 -7.64 -9.04 5.50
CA GLN A 245 -8.02 -10.23 4.73
C GLN A 245 -6.84 -10.81 3.93
N TYR A 246 -6.01 -9.94 3.36
CA TYR A 246 -4.81 -10.33 2.63
C TYR A 246 -3.79 -11.02 3.54
N LEU A 247 -3.54 -10.48 4.75
CA LEU A 247 -2.70 -11.14 5.75
C LEU A 247 -3.25 -12.51 6.16
N GLY A 248 -4.57 -12.64 6.31
CA GLY A 248 -5.23 -13.92 6.56
C GLY A 248 -4.94 -14.95 5.46
N THR A 249 -5.06 -14.52 4.20
CA THR A 249 -4.78 -15.35 3.01
C THR A 249 -3.32 -15.78 2.96
N LEU A 250 -2.38 -14.87 3.22
CA LEU A 250 -0.96 -15.20 3.30
C LEU A 250 -0.68 -16.22 4.40
N LYS A 251 -1.27 -16.02 5.58
CA LYS A 251 -1.10 -16.93 6.72
C LYS A 251 -1.64 -18.33 6.40
N GLU A 252 -2.76 -18.44 5.71
CA GLU A 252 -3.31 -19.72 5.26
C GLU A 252 -2.39 -20.42 4.27
N LYS A 253 -1.90 -19.70 3.24
CA LYS A 253 -0.99 -20.24 2.21
C LYS A 253 0.38 -20.66 2.76
N VAL A 254 0.88 -19.99 3.81
CA VAL A 254 2.15 -20.32 4.49
C VAL A 254 2.02 -21.54 5.42
N ARG A 255 0.81 -21.93 5.83
CA ARG A 255 0.66 -23.18 6.59
C ARG A 255 1.15 -24.32 5.69
N PRO A 256 2.02 -25.21 6.20
CA PRO A 256 2.35 -26.41 5.45
C PRO A 256 1.01 -27.10 5.16
N ARG A 257 0.71 -27.33 3.87
CA ARG A 257 -0.38 -28.24 3.50
C ARG A 257 -0.08 -29.51 4.28
N ALA A 258 -0.98 -29.88 5.20
CA ALA A 258 -0.85 -31.12 5.94
C ALA A 258 -0.58 -32.19 4.89
N CYS A 259 0.63 -32.74 4.94
CA CYS A 259 1.04 -33.77 4.01
C CYS A 259 -0.04 -34.84 4.13
N SER A 260 -0.75 -35.13 3.04
CA SER A 260 -1.58 -36.33 2.93
C SER A 260 -0.65 -37.54 2.89
N ARG A 261 0.13 -37.75 3.96
CA ARG A 261 0.86 -38.97 4.29
C ARG A 261 -0.16 -39.91 4.89
N GLY A 262 -0.98 -40.49 4.02
CA GLY A 262 -2.04 -41.40 4.43
C GLY A 262 -2.45 -42.38 3.34
N TRP A 263 -1.70 -42.49 2.24
CA TRP A 263 -1.86 -43.53 1.23
C TRP A 263 -0.45 -43.95 0.83
N TRP A 264 -0.18 -45.25 0.73
CA TRP A 264 1.15 -45.89 0.61
C TRP A 264 1.82 -46.34 1.92
N HIS A 265 1.10 -47.06 2.77
CA HIS A 265 1.67 -48.26 3.37
C HIS A 265 0.79 -49.46 2.99
N GLY A 266 1.31 -50.30 2.09
CA GLY A 266 0.58 -51.45 1.58
C GLY A 266 1.45 -52.37 0.74
N LYS A 267 2.23 -53.23 1.43
CA LYS A 267 2.88 -54.47 0.98
C LYS A 267 4.03 -54.38 -0.02
N ILE A 268 5.25 -54.38 0.52
CA ILE A 268 6.37 -55.13 -0.07
C ILE A 268 6.64 -56.30 0.89
N SER A 269 6.10 -57.47 0.57
CA SER A 269 6.48 -58.73 1.23
C SER A 269 7.82 -59.19 0.65
N SER A 270 8.89 -59.11 1.43
CA SER A 270 10.19 -59.68 1.07
C SER A 270 10.12 -61.22 1.13
N ARG A 271 9.95 -61.88 -0.03
CA ARG A 271 10.35 -63.28 -0.19
C ARG A 271 11.87 -63.32 -0.35
N ARG A 272 12.61 -63.51 0.75
CA ARG A 272 14.00 -63.99 0.71
C ARG A 272 13.98 -65.51 0.52
N GLY A 273 14.61 -65.96 -0.55
CA GLY A 273 14.75 -67.37 -0.90
C GLY A 273 15.54 -68.16 0.15
N ARG A 274 15.03 -69.35 0.45
CA ARG A 274 15.76 -70.41 1.14
C ARG A 274 16.37 -71.30 0.07
N ALA A 275 17.69 -71.25 -0.07
CA ALA A 275 18.45 -72.27 -0.75
C ALA A 275 18.59 -73.48 0.20
N GLY A 276 18.17 -74.66 -0.26
CA GLY A 276 18.18 -75.88 0.53
C GLY A 276 18.13 -77.13 -0.36
N ARG A 277 19.30 -77.51 -0.87
CA ARG A 277 19.86 -78.87 -0.94
C ARG A 277 18.93 -80.01 -1.43
N TRP A 278 19.16 -80.45 -2.67
CA TRP A 278 18.74 -81.79 -3.16
C TRP A 278 19.84 -82.80 -2.84
N SER A 279 19.49 -83.91 -2.20
CA SER A 279 20.28 -85.14 -2.13
C SER A 279 19.32 -86.31 -1.90
N GLN A 280 19.33 -87.22 -2.87
CA GLN A 280 18.69 -88.55 -2.96
C GLN A 280 17.16 -88.62 -2.96
#